data_AF-A0A969TWU2-F1
#
_entry.id   AF-A0A969TWU2-F1
#
_cell.length_a   1.000
_cell.length_b   1.000
_cell.length_c   1.000
_cell.angle_alpha   90.00
_cell.angle_beta   90.00
_cell.angle_gamma   90.00
#
_symmetry.space_group_name_H-M   'P 1'
#
loop_
_entity.id
_entity.type
_entity.pdbx_description
1 polymer ?
#
loop_
_entity_poly.entity_id
_entity_poly.type
_entity_poly.pdbx_seq_one_letter_code
_entity_poly.pdbx_strand_id
1 'polypeptide(L)'
;MTNLAQKIRDNVARSRRTTSEILGATAVLVRGHEQILEQLKASTPPLQTPWTVAKMKQDFGSFSAARKHFLESYNVRASSWNILVDRVNIIEAALVHLGYRQRSM
;
A
#
# COMPACT_ATOMS: atom_id res chain seq x y z
N MET A 1 18.21 26.07 53.09
CA MET A 1 18.80 24.90 52.39
C MET A 1 17.66 24.01 51.91
N THR A 2 17.37 23.99 50.61
CA THR A 2 16.28 23.16 50.06
C THR A 2 16.65 21.69 50.20
N ASN A 3 15.86 20.98 51.02
CA ASN A 3 16.02 19.58 51.37
C ASN A 3 16.09 18.72 50.09
N LEU A 4 17.06 17.80 50.02
CA LEU A 4 17.28 16.86 48.90
C LEU A 4 15.98 16.14 48.48
N ALA A 5 15.12 15.84 49.44
CA ALA A 5 13.80 15.25 49.21
C ALA A 5 12.87 16.13 48.36
N GLN A 6 12.98 17.46 48.43
CA GLN A 6 12.21 18.40 47.62
C GLN A 6 12.67 18.37 46.15
N LYS A 7 13.99 18.39 45.94
CA LYS A 7 14.59 18.33 44.58
C LYS A 7 14.25 17.03 43.85
N ILE A 8 14.21 15.90 44.57
CA ILE A 8 13.83 14.60 43.99
C ILE A 8 12.35 14.62 43.56
N ARG A 9 11.45 15.16 44.39
CA ARG A 9 10.02 15.27 44.05
C ARG A 9 9.79 16.14 42.81
N ASP A 10 10.48 17.27 42.72
CA ASP A 10 10.35 18.18 41.59
C ASP A 10 10.86 17.56 40.28
N ASN A 11 11.96 16.79 40.33
CA ASN A 11 12.48 16.08 39.18
C ASN A 11 11.56 14.93 38.73
N VAL A 12 10.98 14.18 39.67
CA VAL A 12 10.00 13.13 39.35
C VAL A 12 8.73 13.73 38.74
N ALA A 13 8.24 14.84 39.29
CA ALA A 13 7.08 15.54 38.74
C ALA A 13 7.35 16.07 37.32
N ARG A 14 8.56 16.61 37.07
CA ARG A 14 8.98 17.06 35.75
C ARG A 14 9.11 15.92 34.76
N SER A 15 9.76 14.82 35.15
CA SER A 15 9.92 13.61 34.32
C SER A 15 8.56 13.03 33.92
N ARG A 16 7.60 12.94 34.85
CA ARG A 16 6.24 12.46 34.55
C ARG A 16 5.54 13.36 33.52
N ARG A 17 5.68 14.68 33.61
CA ARG A 17 5.11 15.60 32.60
C ARG A 17 5.74 15.39 31.23
N THR A 18 7.07 15.30 31.16
CA THR A 18 7.78 15.03 29.92
C THR A 18 7.37 13.70 29.29
N THR A 19 7.20 12.64 30.08
CA THR A 19 6.69 11.36 29.58
C THR A 19 5.27 11.47 29.04
N SER A 20 4.37 12.17 29.74
CA SER A 20 3.00 12.40 29.26
C SER A 20 2.95 13.22 27.97
N GLU A 21 3.81 14.22 27.83
CA GLU A 21 3.94 15.02 26.61
C GLU A 21 4.44 14.18 25.43
N ILE A 22 5.45 13.32 25.66
CA ILE A 22 5.96 12.38 24.65
C ILE A 22 4.87 11.40 24.23
N LEU A 23 4.18 10.78 25.19
CA LEU A 23 3.09 9.84 24.91
C LEU A 23 1.93 10.52 24.16
N GLY A 24 1.62 11.77 24.51
CA GLY A 24 0.64 12.59 23.80
C GLY A 24 1.04 12.85 22.35
N ALA A 25 2.30 13.24 22.11
CA ALA A 25 2.84 13.44 20.76
C ALA A 25 2.84 12.14 19.95
N THR A 26 3.23 11.01 20.55
CA THR A 26 3.17 9.69 19.90
C THR A 26 1.73 9.30 19.54
N ALA A 27 0.75 9.56 20.42
CA ALA A 27 -0.65 9.27 20.15
C ALA A 27 -1.25 10.13 19.00
N VAL A 28 -0.72 11.33 18.78
CA VAL A 28 -1.07 12.16 17.61
C VAL A 28 -0.45 11.59 16.34
N LEU A 29 0.83 11.17 16.40
CA LEU A 29 1.52 10.56 15.26
C LEU A 29 0.89 9.22 14.83
N VAL A 30 0.51 8.36 15.79
CA VAL A 30 -0.17 7.08 15.50
C VAL A 30 -1.51 7.31 14.85
N ARG A 31 -2.32 8.27 15.35
CA ARG A 31 -3.61 8.63 14.73
C ARG A 31 -3.45 9.22 13.34
N GLY A 32 -2.44 10.06 13.12
CA GLY A 32 -2.12 10.57 11.78
C GLY A 32 -1.73 9.46 10.81
N HIS A 33 -0.94 8.48 11.28
CA HIS A 33 -0.56 7.31 10.50
C HIS A 33 -1.76 6.42 10.16
N GLU A 34 -2.66 6.17 11.12
CA GLU A 34 -3.90 5.42 10.90
C GLU A 34 -4.83 6.12 9.90
N GLN A 35 -4.97 7.45 9.98
CA GLN A 35 -5.75 8.22 9.02
C GLN A 35 -5.16 8.17 7.60
N ILE A 36 -3.84 8.23 7.46
CA ILE A 36 -3.18 8.09 6.16
C ILE A 36 -3.41 6.68 5.59
N LEU A 37 -3.32 5.63 6.41
CA LEU A 37 -3.59 4.26 5.98
C LEU A 37 -5.05 4.05 5.57
N GLU A 38 -5.99 4.60 6.31
CA GLU A 38 -7.42 4.55 5.95
C GLU A 38 -7.72 5.37 4.69
N GLN A 39 -7.08 6.53 4.50
CA GLN A 39 -7.19 7.29 3.25
C GLN A 39 -6.60 6.53 2.05
N LEU A 40 -5.48 5.82 2.23
CA LEU A 40 -4.89 4.97 1.19
C LEU A 40 -5.80 3.79 0.84
N LYS A 41 -6.43 3.14 1.84
CA LYS A 41 -7.43 2.08 1.61
C LYS A 41 -8.68 2.62 0.90
N ALA A 42 -9.20 3.77 1.32
CA ALA A 42 -10.39 4.39 0.72
C ALA A 42 -10.12 4.92 -0.71
N SER A 43 -8.87 5.30 -1.01
CA SER A 43 -8.44 5.75 -2.34
C SER A 43 -8.02 4.61 -3.25
N THR A 44 -8.06 3.35 -2.78
CA THR A 44 -7.78 2.20 -3.63
C THR A 44 -8.97 2.02 -4.58
N PRO A 45 -8.81 2.25 -5.90
CA PRO A 45 -9.90 2.03 -6.84
C PRO A 45 -10.37 0.57 -6.76
N PRO A 46 -11.64 0.26 -7.08
CA PRO A 46 -12.06 -1.14 -7.14
C PRO A 46 -11.13 -1.86 -8.09
N LEU A 47 -10.39 -2.87 -7.60
CA LEU A 47 -9.49 -3.67 -8.41
C LEU A 47 -10.24 -4.08 -9.67
N GLN A 48 -9.69 -3.77 -10.86
CA GLN A 48 -10.16 -4.41 -12.08
C GLN A 48 -10.21 -5.91 -11.83
N THR A 49 -11.27 -6.56 -12.28
CA THR A 49 -11.40 -8.01 -12.18
C THR A 49 -10.11 -8.63 -12.72
N PRO A 50 -9.33 -9.37 -11.89
CA PRO A 50 -8.04 -9.84 -12.31
C PRO A 50 -8.19 -10.73 -13.55
N TRP A 51 -7.21 -10.69 -14.43
CA TRP A 51 -7.17 -11.63 -15.54
C TRP A 51 -7.21 -13.05 -14.99
N THR A 52 -8.04 -13.87 -15.63
CA THR A 52 -8.03 -15.32 -15.47
C THR A 52 -7.60 -15.94 -16.79
N VAL A 53 -7.10 -17.17 -16.74
CA VAL A 53 -6.75 -17.90 -17.98
C VAL A 53 -7.96 -18.04 -18.89
N ALA A 54 -9.15 -18.27 -18.34
CA ALA A 54 -10.38 -18.36 -19.10
C ALA A 54 -10.71 -17.05 -19.82
N LYS A 55 -10.64 -15.91 -19.11
CA LYS A 55 -10.90 -14.59 -19.69
C LYS A 55 -9.86 -14.21 -20.74
N MET A 56 -8.57 -14.44 -20.49
CA MET A 56 -7.53 -14.18 -21.50
C MET A 56 -7.71 -15.07 -22.75
N LYS A 57 -8.09 -16.34 -22.58
CA LYS A 57 -8.39 -17.21 -23.72
C LYS A 57 -9.60 -16.73 -24.51
N GLN A 58 -10.64 -16.25 -23.83
CA GLN A 58 -11.83 -15.69 -24.47
C GLN A 58 -11.48 -14.42 -25.26
N ASP A 59 -10.71 -13.52 -24.67
CA ASP A 59 -10.45 -12.19 -25.26
C ASP A 59 -9.39 -12.25 -26.38
N PHE A 60 -8.38 -13.13 -26.27
CA PHE A 60 -7.27 -13.20 -27.22
C PHE A 60 -7.27 -14.46 -28.10
N GLY A 61 -8.09 -15.46 -27.78
CA GLY A 61 -8.18 -16.75 -28.49
C GLY A 61 -6.98 -17.68 -28.28
N SER A 62 -5.76 -17.21 -28.53
CA SER A 62 -4.54 -18.01 -28.49
C SER A 62 -3.48 -17.44 -27.54
N PHE A 63 -2.63 -18.33 -27.01
CA PHE A 63 -1.54 -17.92 -26.11
C PHE A 63 -0.52 -17.02 -26.81
N SER A 64 -0.23 -17.30 -28.09
CA SER A 64 0.71 -16.51 -28.88
C SER A 64 0.20 -15.08 -29.05
N ALA A 65 -1.09 -14.90 -29.36
CA ALA A 65 -1.70 -13.58 -29.49
C ALA A 65 -1.66 -12.79 -28.18
N ALA A 66 -2.10 -13.40 -27.07
CA ALA A 66 -2.03 -12.77 -25.75
C ALA A 66 -0.60 -12.42 -25.35
N ARG A 67 0.35 -13.36 -25.52
CA ARG A 67 1.76 -13.15 -25.21
C ARG A 67 2.35 -12.00 -26.03
N LYS A 68 2.05 -11.92 -27.32
CA LYS A 68 2.51 -10.82 -28.18
C LYS A 68 1.96 -9.48 -27.70
N HIS A 69 0.66 -9.41 -27.41
CA HIS A 69 0.02 -8.20 -26.92
C HIS A 69 0.65 -7.68 -25.62
N PHE A 70 0.86 -8.55 -24.63
CA PHE A 70 1.45 -8.16 -23.34
C PHE A 70 2.97 -7.99 -23.38
N LEU A 71 3.65 -8.59 -24.37
CA LEU A 71 5.04 -8.26 -24.67
C LEU A 71 5.16 -6.84 -25.21
N GLU A 72 4.28 -6.42 -26.12
CA GLU A 72 4.29 -5.06 -26.67
C GLU A 72 3.83 -4.02 -25.65
N SER A 73 2.81 -4.34 -24.84
CA SER A 73 2.22 -3.38 -23.89
C SER A 73 3.03 -3.23 -22.61
N TYR A 74 3.54 -4.35 -22.06
CA TYR A 74 4.15 -4.41 -20.73
C TYR A 74 5.54 -5.06 -20.72
N ASN A 75 6.10 -5.43 -21.88
CA ASN A 75 7.34 -6.19 -22.00
C ASN A 75 7.33 -7.52 -21.20
N VAL A 76 6.15 -8.13 -21.06
CA VAL A 76 5.99 -9.39 -20.31
C VAL A 76 6.41 -10.58 -21.18
N ARG A 77 7.41 -11.31 -20.71
CA ARG A 77 7.76 -12.63 -21.24
C ARG A 77 7.09 -13.72 -20.41
N ALA A 78 6.40 -14.65 -21.06
CA ALA A 78 5.76 -15.78 -20.40
C ALA A 78 5.86 -17.04 -21.28
N SER A 79 6.03 -18.20 -20.65
CA SER A 79 6.08 -19.51 -21.31
C SER A 79 4.76 -20.28 -21.20
N SER A 80 3.84 -19.87 -20.34
CA SER A 80 2.52 -20.49 -20.16
C SER A 80 1.46 -19.45 -19.82
N TRP A 81 0.18 -19.84 -19.98
CA TRP A 81 -0.97 -19.02 -19.61
C TRP A 81 -0.95 -18.57 -18.14
N ASN A 82 -0.62 -19.47 -17.22
CA ASN A 82 -0.58 -19.16 -15.79
C ASN A 82 0.46 -18.08 -15.47
N ILE A 83 1.65 -18.20 -16.06
CA ILE A 83 2.74 -17.23 -15.87
C ILE A 83 2.37 -15.88 -16.49
N LEU A 84 1.70 -15.89 -17.65
CA LEU A 84 1.26 -14.66 -18.31
C LEU A 84 0.23 -13.92 -17.46
N VAL A 85 -0.81 -14.62 -17.00
CA VAL A 85 -1.86 -14.07 -16.15
C VAL A 85 -1.29 -13.48 -14.86
N ASP A 86 -0.43 -14.23 -14.18
CA ASP A 86 0.18 -13.80 -12.92
C ASP A 86 1.00 -12.51 -13.10
N ARG A 87 1.90 -12.47 -14.09
CA ARG A 87 2.74 -11.29 -14.37
C ARG A 87 1.92 -10.07 -14.79
N VAL A 88 0.91 -10.27 -15.64
CA VAL A 88 0.04 -9.17 -16.09
C VAL A 88 -0.75 -8.61 -14.90
N ASN A 89 -1.32 -9.45 -14.06
CA ASN A 89 -2.06 -9.01 -12.88
C ASN A 89 -1.17 -8.24 -11.89
N ILE A 90 0.07 -8.67 -11.67
CA ILE A 90 1.03 -7.95 -10.82
C ILE A 90 1.31 -6.55 -11.38
N ILE A 91 1.55 -6.44 -12.69
CA ILE A 91 1.84 -5.16 -13.35
C ILE A 91 0.61 -4.25 -13.31
N GLU A 92 -0.57 -4.74 -13.66
CA GLU A 92 -1.80 -3.95 -13.63
C GLU A 92 -2.15 -3.50 -12.21
N ALA A 93 -1.96 -4.36 -11.21
CA ALA A 93 -2.11 -3.97 -9.80
C ALA A 93 -1.12 -2.85 -9.43
N ALA A 94 0.16 -2.97 -9.78
CA ALA A 94 1.15 -1.93 -9.51
C ALA A 94 0.81 -0.61 -10.21
N LEU A 95 0.37 -0.64 -11.46
CA LEU A 95 -0.03 0.56 -12.22
C LEU A 95 -1.22 1.28 -11.59
N VAL A 96 -2.18 0.54 -11.03
CA VAL A 96 -3.31 1.11 -10.28
C VAL A 96 -2.83 1.78 -8.99
N HIS A 97 -1.96 1.11 -8.21
CA HIS A 97 -1.44 1.66 -6.96
C HIS A 97 -0.58 2.92 -7.18
N LEU A 98 0.11 3.00 -8.31
CA LEU A 98 0.93 4.15 -8.68
C LEU A 98 0.14 5.30 -9.34
N GLY A 99 -1.17 5.14 -9.56
CA GLY A 99 -2.03 6.18 -10.14
C GLY A 99 -1.83 6.41 -11.65
N TYR A 100 -1.02 5.58 -12.33
CA TYR A 100 -0.74 5.70 -13.78
C TYR A 100 -1.87 5.20 -14.67
N ARG A 101 -2.86 4.50 -14.10
CA ARG A 101 -4.09 4.11 -14.80
C ARG A 101 -5.28 4.81 -14.15
N GLN A 102 -5.61 6.01 -14.61
CA GLN A 102 -6.93 6.58 -14.37
C GLN A 102 -7.94 5.77 -15.18
N ARG A 103 -8.96 5.23 -14.49
CA ARG A 103 -9.97 4.36 -15.09
C ARG A 103 -10.84 5.19 -16.04
N SER A 104 -10.77 4.91 -17.34
CA SER A 104 -11.89 5.24 -18.24
C SER A 104 -13.08 4.37 -17.84
N MET A 105 -14.15 5.04 -17.40
CA MET A 105 -15.46 4.45 -17.13
C MET A 105 -16.02 3.71 -18.34
#